data_AF-A0A3C1GDG9-F1
#
_entry.id   AF-A0A3C1GDG9-F1
#
_cell.length_a   1.000
_cell.length_b   1.000
_cell.length_c   1.000
_cell.angle_alpha   90.00
_cell.angle_beta   90.00
_cell.angle_gamma   90.00
#
_symmetry.space_group_name_H-M   'P 1'
#
loop_
_entity.id
_entity.type
_entity.pdbx_description
1 polymer ?
#
loop_
_entity_poly.entity_id
_entity_poly.type
_entity_poly.pdbx_seq_one_letter_code
_entity_poly.pdbx_strand_id
1 'polypeptide(L)'
;MIRRYAQIRPSRGTVISPALRAEVRSADGFGCAGYSAGMLGECFGGIELDHIRASHGIGMKSATERPNLVSLCSAHHRQKTENGRKWRPLLLEYIARRDQWGGGREEAPE
;
A
#
# COMPACT_ATOMS: atom_id res chain seq x y z
N MET A 1 19.27 -35.94 -6.75
CA MET A 1 18.69 -35.21 -7.90
C MET A 1 17.91 -34.02 -7.36
N ILE A 2 18.53 -32.83 -7.29
CA ILE A 2 17.95 -31.64 -6.63
C ILE A 2 17.08 -30.90 -7.66
N ARG A 3 15.76 -30.82 -7.41
CA ARG A 3 14.83 -30.00 -8.20
C ARG A 3 15.26 -28.54 -8.11
N ARG A 4 15.75 -27.99 -9.23
CA ARG A 4 15.97 -26.55 -9.40
C ARG A 4 14.61 -25.87 -9.29
N TYR A 5 14.36 -25.12 -8.23
CA TYR A 5 13.24 -24.17 -8.20
C TYR A 5 13.49 -23.18 -9.34
N ALA A 6 12.73 -23.29 -10.43
CA ALA A 6 12.71 -22.29 -11.47
C ALA A 6 12.38 -20.95 -10.80
N GLN A 7 13.23 -19.94 -11.00
CA GLN A 7 12.93 -18.58 -10.57
C GLN A 7 11.62 -18.17 -11.25
N ILE A 8 10.51 -18.19 -10.50
CA ILE A 8 9.22 -17.73 -10.98
C ILE A 8 9.44 -16.26 -11.35
N ARG A 9 9.36 -15.94 -12.64
CA ARG A 9 9.45 -14.56 -13.12
C ARG A 9 8.48 -13.71 -12.29
N PRO A 10 8.95 -12.60 -11.68
CA PRO A 10 8.05 -11.70 -10.97
C PRO A 10 6.97 -11.27 -11.97
N SER A 11 5.74 -11.63 -11.65
CA SER A 11 4.64 -11.48 -12.58
C SER A 11 4.32 -9.99 -12.74
N ARG A 12 4.01 -9.53 -13.97
CA ARG A 12 3.94 -8.10 -14.37
C ARG A 12 3.19 -7.16 -13.39
N GLY A 13 2.11 -7.61 -12.75
CA GLY A 13 1.34 -6.81 -11.77
C GLY A 13 1.90 -6.71 -10.33
N THR A 14 3.22 -6.80 -10.12
CA THR A 14 3.85 -6.64 -8.78
C THR A 14 4.89 -5.51 -8.75
N VAL A 15 5.25 -4.94 -9.92
CA VAL A 15 6.23 -3.85 -9.97
C VAL A 15 5.51 -2.52 -9.81
N ILE A 16 5.76 -1.87 -8.68
CA ILE A 16 5.31 -0.48 -8.46
C ILE A 16 6.33 0.43 -9.14
N SER A 17 5.90 1.18 -10.15
CA SER A 17 6.79 2.09 -10.88
C SER A 17 7.43 3.12 -9.93
N PRO A 18 8.66 3.59 -10.18
CA PRO A 18 9.29 4.61 -9.34
C PRO A 18 8.43 5.87 -9.17
N ALA A 19 7.73 6.28 -10.22
CA ALA A 19 6.79 7.40 -10.19
C ALA A 19 5.64 7.15 -9.20
N LEU A 20 4.97 5.99 -9.30
CA LEU A 20 3.88 5.61 -8.40
C LEU A 20 4.39 5.43 -6.95
N ARG A 21 5.63 4.95 -6.77
CA ARG A 21 6.26 4.87 -5.44
C ARG A 21 6.44 6.26 -4.83
N ALA A 22 6.95 7.21 -5.60
CA ALA A 22 7.15 8.59 -5.14
C ALA A 22 5.82 9.27 -4.83
N GLU A 23 4.83 9.09 -5.69
CA GLU A 23 3.48 9.63 -5.53
C GLU A 23 2.83 9.15 -4.23
N VAL A 24 2.78 7.83 -4.01
CA VAL A 24 2.18 7.25 -2.80
C VAL A 24 2.93 7.67 -1.55
N ARG A 25 4.28 7.66 -1.56
CA ARG A 25 5.07 8.11 -0.41
C ARG A 25 4.84 9.59 -0.09
N SER A 26 4.77 10.44 -1.11
CA SER A 26 4.48 11.86 -0.92
C SER A 26 3.08 12.06 -0.36
N ALA A 27 2.08 11.32 -0.85
CA ALA A 27 0.72 11.38 -0.35
C ALA A 27 0.62 10.89 1.10
N ASP A 28 1.45 9.92 1.50
CA ASP A 28 1.52 9.42 2.87
C ASP A 28 2.41 10.28 3.81
N GLY A 29 2.91 11.42 3.32
CA GLY A 29 3.80 12.31 4.09
C GLY A 29 5.15 11.68 4.44
N PHE A 30 5.63 10.73 3.62
CA PHE A 30 6.81 9.90 3.85
C PHE A 30 6.78 9.06 5.14
N GLY A 31 5.61 8.97 5.78
CA GLY A 31 5.39 8.25 7.02
C GLY A 31 4.74 6.88 6.83
N CYS A 32 4.45 6.23 7.95
CA CYS A 32 3.68 4.99 7.97
C CYS A 32 2.18 5.28 8.03
N ALA A 33 1.46 4.95 6.97
CA ALA A 33 0.00 5.05 6.90
C ALA A 33 -0.71 4.27 8.01
N GLY A 34 -0.12 3.18 8.52
CA GLY A 34 -0.69 2.39 9.61
C GLY A 34 -0.93 3.22 10.87
N TYR A 35 0.03 4.06 11.26
CA TYR A 35 -0.12 4.95 12.42
C TYR A 35 -1.24 5.97 12.18
N SER A 36 -1.21 6.63 11.02
CA SER A 36 -2.23 7.63 10.62
C SER A 36 -3.64 7.03 10.42
N ALA A 37 -3.73 5.73 10.14
CA ALA A 37 -4.97 4.99 10.04
C ALA A 37 -5.49 4.48 11.40
N GLY A 38 -4.76 4.72 12.49
CA GLY A 38 -5.14 4.28 13.83
C GLY A 38 -4.81 2.82 14.13
N MET A 39 -3.84 2.23 13.42
CA MET A 39 -3.30 0.92 13.79
C MET A 39 -2.58 1.02 15.15
N LEU A 40 -2.72 -0.03 15.95
CA LEU A 40 -2.20 -0.05 17.32
C LEU A 40 -0.71 -0.43 17.36
N GLY A 41 -0.04 -0.08 18.45
CA GLY A 41 1.35 -0.44 18.69
C GLY A 41 2.35 0.57 18.14
N GLU A 42 3.63 0.29 18.38
CA GLU A 42 4.71 1.19 17.98
C GLU A 42 5.01 1.11 16.48
N CYS A 43 5.27 2.26 15.87
CA CYS A 43 5.71 2.34 14.49
C CYS A 43 7.23 2.10 14.42
N PHE A 44 7.64 0.90 13.98
CA PHE A 44 9.05 0.57 13.82
C PHE A 44 9.34 -0.25 12.55
N GLY A 45 10.60 -0.20 12.10
CA GLY A 45 11.10 -0.90 10.93
C GLY A 45 11.06 -0.08 9.63
N GLY A 46 11.49 -0.70 8.53
CA GLY A 46 11.55 -0.06 7.22
C GLY A 46 10.17 0.20 6.62
N ILE A 47 10.01 1.34 5.93
CA ILE A 47 8.76 1.73 5.27
C ILE A 47 8.76 1.26 3.81
N GLU A 48 7.82 0.37 3.49
CA GLU A 48 7.61 -0.17 2.16
C GLU A 48 6.17 0.05 1.68
N LEU A 49 5.96 0.00 0.36
CA LEU A 49 4.63 0.10 -0.20
C LEU A 49 3.96 -1.26 -0.21
N ASP A 50 2.67 -1.26 0.11
CA ASP A 50 1.90 -2.48 0.29
C ASP A 50 0.49 -2.34 -0.27
N HIS A 51 -0.03 -3.44 -0.82
CA HIS A 51 -1.36 -3.50 -1.42
C HIS A 51 -2.43 -3.78 -0.35
N ILE A 52 -3.44 -2.91 -0.27
CA ILE A 52 -4.50 -3.05 0.74
C ILE A 52 -5.50 -4.14 0.42
N ARG A 53 -5.91 -4.29 -0.84
CA ARG A 53 -6.82 -5.34 -1.31
C ARG A 53 -5.99 -6.49 -1.85
N ALA A 54 -6.32 -7.72 -1.43
CA ALA A 54 -5.75 -8.93 -2.01
C ALA A 54 -6.53 -9.23 -3.29
N SER A 55 -5.93 -9.99 -4.19
CA SER A 55 -6.61 -10.54 -5.36
C SER A 55 -7.87 -11.31 -4.95
N HIS A 56 -9.03 -10.94 -5.51
CA HIS A 56 -10.34 -11.56 -5.24
C HIS A 56 -10.50 -12.97 -5.88
N GLY A 57 -9.41 -13.71 -6.08
CA GLY A 57 -9.41 -15.04 -6.67
C GLY A 57 -8.01 -15.65 -6.81
N ILE A 58 -7.93 -16.97 -6.87
CA ILE A 58 -6.70 -17.70 -7.20
C ILE A 58 -6.26 -17.27 -8.61
N GLY A 59 -5.05 -16.71 -8.74
CA GLY A 59 -4.47 -16.33 -10.03
C GLY A 59 -4.78 -14.91 -10.51
N MET A 60 -5.66 -14.15 -9.83
CA MET A 60 -5.81 -12.72 -10.11
C MET A 60 -4.78 -11.91 -9.33
N LYS A 61 -4.47 -10.70 -9.79
CA LYS A 61 -3.61 -9.75 -9.07
C LYS A 61 -4.42 -8.53 -8.68
N SER A 62 -4.20 -8.02 -7.48
CA SER A 62 -4.74 -6.73 -7.09
C SER A 62 -4.15 -5.61 -7.95
N ALA A 63 -4.97 -4.63 -8.31
CA ALA A 63 -4.51 -3.47 -9.09
C ALA A 63 -3.34 -2.78 -8.38
N THR A 64 -2.26 -2.51 -9.12
CA THR A 64 -1.11 -1.75 -8.63
C THR A 64 -1.33 -0.28 -8.97
N GLU A 65 -2.21 0.33 -8.21
CA GLU A 65 -2.69 1.69 -8.42
C GLU A 65 -2.75 2.41 -7.08
N ARG A 66 -2.63 3.74 -7.12
CA ARG A 66 -2.68 4.61 -5.94
C ARG A 66 -3.82 4.31 -4.93
N PRO A 67 -5.08 4.05 -5.33
CA PRO A 67 -6.17 3.78 -4.37
C PRO A 67 -6.04 2.42 -3.66
N ASN A 68 -5.06 1.60 -4.04
CA ASN A 68 -4.80 0.31 -3.43
C ASN A 68 -3.42 0.22 -2.76
N LEU A 69 -2.66 1.32 -2.72
CA LEU A 69 -1.30 1.36 -2.20
C LEU A 69 -1.16 2.34 -1.03
N VAL A 70 -0.39 1.90 -0.02
CA VAL A 70 0.03 2.71 1.13
C VAL A 70 1.46 2.38 1.53
N SER A 71 2.09 3.28 2.26
CA SER A 71 3.39 3.12 2.89
C SER A 71 3.21 2.56 4.31
N LEU A 72 3.73 1.36 4.59
CA LEU A 72 3.67 0.73 5.91
C LEU A 72 5.07 0.40 6.42
N CYS A 73 5.30 0.61 7.71
CA CYS A 73 6.46 0.05 8.40
C CYS A 73 6.29 -1.47 8.58
N SER A 74 7.40 -2.15 8.85
CA SER A 74 7.41 -3.61 9.03
C SER A 74 6.42 -4.10 10.10
N ALA A 75 6.25 -3.35 11.19
CA ALA A 75 5.32 -3.69 12.27
C ALA A 75 3.85 -3.64 11.82
N HIS A 76 3.43 -2.54 11.21
CA HIS A 76 2.05 -2.36 10.74
C HIS A 76 1.74 -3.25 9.52
N HIS A 77 2.72 -3.50 8.65
CA HIS A 77 2.58 -4.48 7.57
C HIS A 77 2.26 -5.88 8.12
N ARG A 78 2.98 -6.31 9.16
CA ARG A 78 2.72 -7.60 9.83
C ARG A 78 1.32 -7.65 10.43
N GLN A 79 0.91 -6.60 11.15
CA GLN A 79 -0.44 -6.52 11.71
C GLN A 79 -1.53 -6.61 10.64
N LYS A 80 -1.39 -5.89 9.51
CA LYS A 80 -2.30 -6.01 8.37
C LYS A 80 -2.35 -7.42 7.81
N THR A 81 -1.20 -8.10 7.75
CA THR A 81 -1.10 -9.47 7.22
C THR A 81 -1.85 -10.44 8.13
N GLU A 82 -1.64 -10.36 9.45
CA GLU A 82 -2.25 -11.24 10.44
C GLU A 82 -3.76 -10.97 10.63
N ASN A 83 -4.16 -9.69 10.57
CA ASN A 83 -5.51 -9.24 10.92
C ASN A 83 -6.16 -8.38 9.82
N GLY A 84 -6.05 -8.84 8.57
CA GLY A 84 -6.47 -8.06 7.40
C GLY A 84 -7.93 -7.60 7.42
N ARG A 85 -8.86 -8.40 7.97
CA ARG A 85 -10.28 -8.02 8.09
C ARG A 85 -10.50 -6.79 8.98
N LYS A 86 -9.65 -6.62 10.00
CA LYS A 86 -9.71 -5.48 10.92
C LYS A 86 -9.05 -4.24 10.32
N TRP A 87 -7.86 -4.40 9.74
CA TRP A 87 -7.03 -3.27 9.37
C TRP A 87 -7.26 -2.74 7.95
N ARG A 88 -7.63 -3.59 7.00
CA ARG A 88 -7.84 -3.16 5.61
C ARG A 88 -8.95 -2.10 5.46
N PRO A 89 -10.11 -2.19 6.14
CA PRO A 89 -11.11 -1.12 6.09
C PRO A 89 -10.57 0.24 6.55
N LEU A 90 -9.82 0.26 7.66
CA LEU A 90 -9.22 1.49 8.20
C LEU A 90 -8.20 2.10 7.25
N LEU A 91 -7.39 1.26 6.59
CA LEU A 91 -6.42 1.70 5.59
C LEU A 91 -7.11 2.21 4.31
N LEU A 92 -8.22 1.61 3.89
CA LEU A 92 -9.02 2.12 2.76
C LEU A 92 -9.66 3.47 3.10
N GLU A 93 -10.14 3.64 4.33
CA GLU A 93 -10.69 4.91 4.81
C GLU A 93 -9.59 5.99 4.85
N TYR A 94 -8.39 5.64 5.33
CA TYR A 94 -7.23 6.51 5.28
C TYR A 94 -6.89 6.95 3.85
N ILE A 95 -6.83 6.02 2.89
CA ILE A 95 -6.60 6.34 1.46
C ILE A 95 -7.67 7.31 0.96
N ALA A 96 -8.95 7.05 1.25
CA ALA A 96 -10.04 7.92 0.83
C ALA A 96 -9.91 9.34 1.38
N ARG A 97 -9.56 9.49 2.67
CA ARG A 97 -9.30 10.80 3.29
C ARG A 97 -8.09 11.50 2.68
N ARG A 98 -6.99 10.77 2.50
CA ARG A 98 -5.74 11.25 1.89
C ARG A 98 -5.97 11.79 0.48
N ASP A 99 -6.72 11.06 -0.33
CA ASP A 99 -6.94 11.42 -1.74
C ASP A 99 -7.97 12.55 -1.88
N GLN A 100 -8.93 12.71 -0.95
CA GLN A 100 -9.82 13.88 -0.89
C GLN A 100 -9.05 15.18 -0.60
N TRP A 101 -8.06 15.14 0.31
CA TRP A 101 -7.21 16.30 0.62
C TRP A 101 -6.25 16.66 -0.52
N GLY A 102 -5.93 15.71 -1.41
CA GLY A 102 -5.10 15.93 -2.60
C GLY A 102 -5.84 16.48 -3.82
N GLY A 103 -7.17 16.49 -3.81
CA GLY A 103 -8.02 16.91 -4.94
C GLY A 103 -8.27 18.41 -5.06
N GLY A 104 -7.75 19.24 -4.14
CA GLY A 104 -7.99 20.69 -4.09
C GLY A 104 -6.99 21.57 -4.85
N ARG A 105 -6.32 21.06 -5.89
CA ARG A 105 -5.55 21.88 -6.84
C ARG A 105 -6.23 21.84 -8.22
N GLU A 106 -7.48 22.27 -8.26
CA GLU A 106 -8.04 22.83 -9.49
C GLU A 106 -7.43 24.23 -9.69
N GLU A 107 -7.02 24.48 -10.93
CA GLU A 107 -6.23 25.62 -11.37
C GLU A 107 -6.92 26.95 -11.02
N ALA A 108 -6.17 27.88 -10.43
CA ALA A 108 -6.64 29.25 -10.29
C ALA A 108 -6.77 29.86 -11.70
N PRO A 109 -7.96 30.34 -12.12
CA PRO A 109 -8.06 31.09 -13.37
C PRO A 109 -7.31 32.42 -13.20
N GLU A 110 -6.51 32.75 -14.21
CA GLU A 110 -5.75 34.00 -14.35
C GLU A 110 -6.62 35.26 -14.37
#